data_AF-A0A4Q3H5V7-F1
#
_entry.id   AF-A0A4Q3H5V7-F1
#
_cell.length_a   1.000
_cell.length_b   1.000
_cell.length_c   1.000
_cell.angle_alpha   90.00
_cell.angle_beta   90.00
_cell.angle_gamma   90.00
#
_symmetry.space_group_name_H-M   'P 1'
#
loop_
_entity.id
_entity.type
_entity.pdbx_description
1 polymer ?
#
loop_
_entity_poly.entity_id
_entity_poly.type
_entity_poly.pdbx_seq_one_letter_code
_entity_poly.pdbx_strand_id
1 'polypeptide(L)'
;MPAFKRKIFYLSGFDPRGARFYHQLLAEQAELHNRNAGTAITVGKRRREPPHSATWTIEDKTAEVETDYVFLGWDDVVRTHWVKNPIALLKRSASAYWNFTRLLDWPIVKTFPFGVRFAFYYPGVSAILLPILLGILLCLPLAAWLGWRWGLLAAAVIGVVVAMFVIKKVQGFWLLRFIIFNDTLAGDRLPSDVDARMAEFADQI
;
A
#
# COMPACT_ATOMS: atom_id res chain seq x y z
N MET A 1 34.71 20.07 -12.86
CA MET A 1 34.92 18.69 -13.33
C MET A 1 33.60 18.21 -13.93
N PRO A 2 33.54 17.21 -14.84
CA PRO A 2 32.23 16.72 -15.30
C PRO A 2 31.48 16.15 -14.10
N ALA A 3 30.20 16.52 -13.94
CA ALA A 3 29.34 16.00 -12.89
C ALA A 3 29.29 14.46 -12.95
N PHE A 4 29.30 13.79 -11.79
CA PHE A 4 29.15 12.35 -11.75
C PHE A 4 27.76 11.97 -12.27
N LYS A 5 27.72 11.07 -13.26
CA LYS A 5 26.46 10.61 -13.86
C LYS A 5 26.00 9.31 -13.22
N ARG A 6 24.76 9.29 -12.76
CA ARG A 6 24.08 8.13 -12.18
C ARG A 6 22.82 7.80 -12.99
N LYS A 7 22.49 6.51 -13.11
CA LYS A 7 21.19 6.06 -13.60
C LYS A 7 20.50 5.21 -12.54
N ILE A 8 19.22 5.46 -12.30
CA ILE A 8 18.40 4.72 -11.33
C ILE A 8 17.18 4.17 -12.05
N PHE A 9 16.94 2.87 -11.91
CA PHE A 9 15.69 2.24 -12.29
C PHE A 9 14.87 1.94 -11.04
N TYR A 10 13.63 2.43 -11.00
CA TYR A 10 12.74 2.30 -9.85
C TYR A 10 11.46 1.56 -10.22
N LEU A 11 11.19 0.50 -9.47
CA LEU A 11 9.95 -0.28 -9.52
C LEU A 11 9.16 -0.04 -8.23
N SER A 12 7.92 0.43 -8.34
CA SER A 12 7.12 0.92 -7.20
C SER A 12 6.55 -0.15 -6.27
N GLY A 13 6.90 -1.43 -6.45
CA GLY A 13 6.18 -2.54 -5.84
C GLY A 13 4.72 -2.60 -6.32
N PHE A 14 3.87 -3.39 -5.66
CA PHE A 14 2.47 -3.61 -6.04
C PHE A 14 1.58 -2.38 -5.72
N ASP A 15 1.81 -1.25 -6.39
CA ASP A 15 1.14 0.03 -6.12
C ASP A 15 0.48 0.63 -7.38
N PRO A 16 -0.83 0.99 -7.35
CA PRO A 16 -1.53 1.58 -8.49
C PRO A 16 -1.27 3.08 -8.72
N ARG A 17 -0.51 3.79 -7.87
CA ARG A 17 -0.40 5.27 -7.90
C ARG A 17 0.34 5.83 -9.12
N GLY A 18 1.20 5.04 -9.76
CA GLY A 18 1.84 5.34 -11.05
C GLY A 18 2.82 6.51 -11.04
N ALA A 19 3.49 6.73 -12.17
CA ALA A 19 4.66 7.63 -12.27
C ALA A 19 4.40 9.08 -11.84
N ARG A 20 3.18 9.60 -12.08
CA ARG A 20 2.85 11.00 -11.71
C ARG A 20 2.93 11.21 -10.20
N PHE A 21 2.40 10.26 -9.41
CA PHE A 21 2.42 10.35 -7.97
C PHE A 21 3.85 10.31 -7.42
N TYR A 22 4.68 9.37 -7.89
CA TYR A 22 6.06 9.23 -7.43
C TYR A 22 6.95 10.41 -7.84
N HIS A 23 6.76 10.96 -9.03
CA HIS A 23 7.46 12.17 -9.47
C HIS A 23 7.12 13.37 -8.58
N GLN A 24 5.83 13.60 -8.32
CA GLN A 24 5.38 14.68 -7.44
C GLN A 24 5.90 14.49 -6.01
N LEU A 25 5.78 13.28 -5.46
CA LEU A 25 6.28 12.95 -4.13
C LEU A 25 7.79 13.22 -4.03
N LEU A 26 8.56 12.81 -5.01
CA LEU A 26 10.01 13.05 -5.03
C LEU A 26 10.33 14.56 -5.07
N ALA A 27 9.62 15.34 -5.88
CA ALA A 27 9.82 16.78 -5.95
C ALA A 27 9.51 17.47 -4.61
N GLU A 28 8.40 17.11 -3.97
CA GLU A 28 8.02 17.64 -2.65
C GLU A 28 9.05 17.26 -1.56
N GLN A 29 9.53 16.01 -1.56
CA GLN A 29 10.52 15.56 -0.60
C GLN A 29 11.91 16.15 -0.86
N ALA A 30 12.30 16.38 -2.11
CA ALA A 30 13.55 17.05 -2.45
C ALA A 30 13.54 18.51 -1.95
N GLU A 31 12.42 19.22 -2.11
CA GLU A 31 12.27 20.58 -1.60
C GLU A 31 12.36 20.65 -0.07
N LEU A 32 11.70 19.71 0.63
CA LEU A 32 11.79 19.56 2.08
C LEU A 32 13.23 19.25 2.53
N HIS A 33 13.91 18.36 1.81
CA HIS A 33 15.30 18.00 2.11
C HIS A 33 16.23 19.20 1.94
N ASN A 34 16.11 19.95 0.84
CA ASN A 34 16.90 21.17 0.60
C ASN A 34 16.74 22.19 1.74
N ARG A 35 15.52 22.41 2.22
CA ARG A 35 15.27 23.33 3.35
C ARG A 35 15.95 22.89 4.65
N ASN A 36 15.99 21.59 4.91
CA ASN A 36 16.46 21.06 6.18
C ASN A 36 17.96 20.74 6.19
N ALA A 37 18.53 20.38 5.04
CA ALA A 37 19.91 19.90 4.90
C ALA A 37 20.84 20.89 4.18
N GLY A 38 20.31 22.01 3.64
CA GLY A 38 21.11 22.98 2.90
C GLY A 38 21.60 22.48 1.55
N THR A 39 20.95 21.46 0.98
CA THR A 39 21.27 20.91 -0.34
C THR A 39 20.58 21.69 -1.46
N ALA A 40 21.05 21.51 -2.69
CA ALA A 40 20.48 22.12 -3.89
C ALA A 40 20.07 21.07 -4.93
N ILE A 41 19.11 20.21 -4.54
CA ILE A 41 18.54 19.16 -5.40
C ILE A 41 17.40 19.74 -6.25
N THR A 42 17.43 19.56 -7.56
CA THR A 42 16.34 19.90 -8.47
C THR A 42 15.78 18.65 -9.14
N VAL A 43 14.45 18.59 -9.29
CA VAL A 43 13.75 17.50 -9.97
C VAL A 43 13.21 18.02 -11.29
N GLY A 44 13.69 17.46 -12.40
CA GLY A 44 13.32 17.83 -13.75
C GLY A 44 11.90 17.42 -14.13
N LYS A 45 11.48 17.84 -15.33
CA LYS A 45 10.16 17.49 -15.88
C LYS A 45 10.09 16.00 -16.19
N ARG A 46 8.98 15.38 -15.79
CA ARG A 46 8.63 14.01 -16.16
C ARG A 46 8.38 13.90 -17.66
N ARG A 47 9.01 12.91 -18.29
CA ARG A 47 8.82 12.49 -19.68
C ARG A 47 8.30 11.05 -19.70
N ARG A 48 7.54 10.69 -20.72
CA ARG A 48 7.13 9.30 -20.95
C ARG A 48 8.13 8.66 -21.89
N GLU A 49 8.60 7.47 -21.53
CA GLU A 49 9.49 6.68 -22.38
C GLU A 49 8.84 5.33 -22.69
N PRO A 50 8.89 4.87 -23.95
CA PRO A 50 8.48 3.52 -24.29
C PRO A 50 9.55 2.47 -23.91
N PRO A 51 9.16 1.22 -23.61
CA PRO A 51 7.80 0.77 -23.29
C PRO A 51 7.52 0.90 -21.78
N HIS A 52 6.33 1.39 -21.45
CA HIS A 52 5.79 1.49 -20.08
C HIS A 52 6.69 2.17 -19.02
N SER A 53 7.55 3.12 -19.39
CA SER A 53 8.39 3.85 -18.44
C SER A 53 8.13 5.36 -18.44
N ALA A 54 8.60 6.01 -17.39
CA ALA A 54 8.63 7.47 -17.30
C ALA A 54 9.96 7.91 -16.72
N THR A 55 10.55 8.97 -17.26
CA THR A 55 11.87 9.42 -16.86
C THR A 55 11.88 10.87 -16.44
N TRP A 56 12.83 11.22 -15.59
CA TRP A 56 13.17 12.59 -15.25
C TRP A 56 14.62 12.65 -14.78
N THR A 57 15.21 13.83 -14.89
CA THR A 57 16.57 14.08 -14.41
C THR A 57 16.50 14.69 -13.02
N ILE A 58 17.42 14.30 -12.14
CA ILE A 58 17.62 14.89 -10.82
C ILE A 58 19.02 15.47 -10.81
N GLU A 59 19.15 16.75 -10.50
CA GLU A 59 20.47 17.39 -10.37
C GLU A 59 20.71 17.72 -8.91
N ASP A 60 21.84 17.27 -8.38
CA ASP A 60 22.35 17.69 -7.07
C ASP A 60 23.56 18.59 -7.30
N LYS A 61 23.34 19.90 -7.14
CA LYS A 61 24.41 20.90 -7.32
C LYS A 61 25.39 20.91 -6.15
N THR A 62 25.00 20.43 -4.98
CA THR A 62 25.88 20.36 -3.81
C THR A 62 26.89 19.22 -3.96
N ALA A 63 26.46 18.09 -4.52
CA ALA A 63 27.31 16.92 -4.75
C ALA A 63 27.91 16.85 -6.17
N GLU A 64 27.58 17.79 -7.06
CA GLU A 64 27.93 17.74 -8.48
C GLU A 64 27.52 16.41 -9.16
N VAL A 65 26.28 15.95 -8.90
CA VAL A 65 25.73 14.69 -9.43
C VAL A 65 24.53 14.97 -10.32
N GLU A 66 24.50 14.33 -11.49
CA GLU A 66 23.32 14.25 -12.37
C GLU A 66 22.80 12.81 -12.34
N THR A 67 21.51 12.64 -12.04
CA THR A 67 20.85 11.32 -12.00
C THR A 67 19.73 11.24 -13.02
N ASP A 68 19.85 10.29 -13.95
CA ASP A 68 18.75 9.86 -14.81
C ASP A 68 17.88 8.86 -14.05
N TYR A 69 16.68 9.29 -13.70
CA TYR A 69 15.72 8.47 -12.97
C TYR A 69 14.70 7.87 -13.93
N VAL A 70 14.61 6.54 -13.95
CA VAL A 70 13.68 5.77 -14.77
C VAL A 70 12.68 5.07 -13.86
N PHE A 71 11.42 5.48 -13.95
CA PHE A 71 10.30 4.82 -13.32
C PHE A 71 9.76 3.72 -14.23
N LEU A 72 9.86 2.48 -13.78
CA LEU A 72 9.33 1.30 -14.45
C LEU A 72 7.84 1.15 -14.11
N GLY A 73 6.99 1.56 -15.06
CA GLY A 73 5.55 1.69 -14.83
C GLY A 73 4.80 0.38 -15.06
N TRP A 74 4.26 -0.18 -13.97
CA TRP A 74 3.36 -1.33 -14.01
C TRP A 74 2.05 -1.13 -13.25
N ASP A 75 1.70 0.14 -12.98
CA ASP A 75 0.48 0.47 -12.26
C ASP A 75 -0.79 0.02 -12.99
N ASP A 76 -0.74 -0.12 -14.32
CA ASP A 76 -1.78 -0.75 -15.15
C ASP A 76 -1.99 -2.22 -14.79
N VAL A 77 -0.92 -3.01 -14.74
CA VAL A 77 -0.95 -4.44 -14.35
C VAL A 77 -1.44 -4.59 -12.90
N VAL A 78 -0.96 -3.73 -12.00
CA VAL A 78 -1.40 -3.71 -10.59
C VAL A 78 -2.90 -3.40 -10.51
N ARG A 79 -3.41 -2.42 -11.27
CA ARG A 79 -4.84 -2.04 -11.27
C ARG A 79 -5.75 -3.15 -11.78
N THR A 80 -5.26 -4.02 -12.66
CA THR A 80 -6.00 -5.21 -13.13
C THR A 80 -6.23 -6.20 -11.98
N HIS A 81 -5.23 -6.39 -11.13
CA HIS A 81 -5.28 -7.32 -9.99
C HIS A 81 -5.84 -6.70 -8.70
N TRP A 82 -6.08 -5.39 -8.71
CA TRP A 82 -6.59 -4.66 -7.56
C TRP A 82 -8.06 -5.01 -7.29
N VAL A 83 -8.36 -5.58 -6.11
CA VAL A 83 -9.73 -5.96 -5.75
C VAL A 83 -10.62 -4.72 -5.61
N LYS A 84 -11.60 -4.55 -6.52
CA LYS A 84 -12.47 -3.36 -6.56
C LYS A 84 -13.72 -3.48 -5.68
N ASN A 85 -14.33 -4.68 -5.62
CA ASN A 85 -15.56 -4.90 -4.86
C ASN A 85 -15.27 -5.00 -3.34
N PRO A 86 -15.92 -4.20 -2.47
CA PRO A 86 -15.67 -4.21 -1.02
C PRO A 86 -16.00 -5.54 -0.33
N ILE A 87 -17.08 -6.22 -0.74
CA ILE A 87 -17.46 -7.51 -0.16
C ILE A 87 -16.45 -8.58 -0.56
N ALA A 88 -16.04 -8.60 -1.83
CA ALA A 88 -14.98 -9.49 -2.30
C ALA A 88 -13.65 -9.21 -1.57
N LEU A 89 -13.35 -7.93 -1.30
CA LEU A 89 -12.17 -7.53 -0.53
C LEU A 89 -12.20 -8.11 0.89
N LEU A 90 -13.33 -8.03 1.61
CA LEU A 90 -13.44 -8.61 2.95
C LEU A 90 -13.33 -10.14 2.92
N LYS A 91 -14.02 -10.81 1.99
CA LYS A 91 -13.96 -12.28 1.85
C LYS A 91 -12.55 -12.78 1.53
N ARG A 92 -11.89 -12.17 0.54
CA ARG A 92 -10.51 -12.51 0.17
C ARG A 92 -9.53 -12.18 1.30
N SER A 93 -9.72 -11.07 1.99
CA SER A 93 -8.92 -10.72 3.18
C SER A 93 -9.03 -11.77 4.28
N ALA A 94 -10.23 -12.29 4.57
CA ALA A 94 -10.40 -13.32 5.58
C ALA A 94 -9.63 -14.60 5.23
N SER A 95 -9.69 -15.04 3.96
CA SER A 95 -8.90 -16.18 3.47
C SER A 95 -7.40 -15.90 3.54
N ALA A 96 -6.97 -14.73 3.07
CA ALA A 96 -5.56 -14.36 3.07
C ALA A 96 -4.97 -14.28 4.48
N TYR A 97 -5.72 -13.74 5.44
CA TYR A 97 -5.31 -13.73 6.84
C TYR A 97 -5.26 -15.13 7.44
N TRP A 98 -6.24 -15.99 7.13
CA TRP A 98 -6.21 -17.39 7.57
C TRP A 98 -4.95 -18.11 7.07
N ASN A 99 -4.66 -18.01 5.78
CA ASN A 99 -3.47 -18.57 5.17
C ASN A 99 -2.19 -17.99 5.75
N PHE A 100 -2.12 -16.66 5.87
CA PHE A 100 -0.99 -15.94 6.45
C PHE A 100 -0.68 -16.43 7.89
N THR A 101 -1.70 -16.51 8.75
CA THR A 101 -1.58 -17.01 10.14
C THR A 101 -1.15 -18.49 10.17
N ARG A 102 -1.63 -19.31 9.24
CA ARG A 102 -1.31 -20.74 9.16
C ARG A 102 0.12 -21.01 8.66
N LEU A 103 0.59 -20.23 7.70
CA LEU A 103 1.90 -20.40 7.05
C LEU A 103 3.02 -19.64 7.77
N LEU A 104 2.67 -18.81 8.74
CA LEU A 104 3.61 -18.03 9.54
C LEU A 104 4.50 -18.91 10.43
N ASP A 105 5.80 -18.65 10.40
CA ASP A 105 6.75 -19.19 11.37
C ASP A 105 6.59 -18.47 12.73
N TRP A 106 5.73 -19.04 13.57
CA TRP A 106 5.43 -18.50 14.90
C TRP A 106 6.64 -18.41 15.85
N PRO A 107 7.56 -19.39 15.89
CA PRO A 107 8.82 -19.24 16.60
C PRO A 107 9.57 -17.95 16.25
N ILE A 108 9.73 -17.65 14.95
CA ILE A 108 10.40 -16.41 14.51
C ILE A 108 9.58 -15.19 14.91
N VAL A 109 8.28 -15.18 14.66
CA VAL A 109 7.44 -13.99 14.91
C VAL A 109 7.30 -13.62 16.37
N LYS A 110 7.42 -14.59 17.29
CA LYS A 110 7.46 -14.31 18.73
C LYS A 110 8.68 -13.46 19.14
N THR A 111 9.76 -13.48 18.35
CA THR A 111 10.95 -12.64 18.58
C THR A 111 10.76 -11.19 18.14
N PHE A 112 9.75 -10.91 17.31
CA PHE A 112 9.53 -9.58 16.78
C PHE A 112 8.98 -8.60 17.84
N PRO A 113 9.33 -7.30 17.76
CA PRO A 113 8.72 -6.27 18.58
C PRO A 113 7.19 -6.29 18.48
N PHE A 114 6.50 -5.92 19.55
CA PHE A 114 5.04 -5.91 19.59
C PHE A 114 4.43 -5.09 18.45
N GLY A 115 5.01 -3.93 18.13
CA GLY A 115 4.55 -3.07 17.04
C GLY A 115 4.56 -3.78 15.67
N VAL A 116 5.55 -4.63 15.39
CA VAL A 116 5.62 -5.40 14.14
C VAL A 116 4.54 -6.49 14.10
N ARG A 117 4.33 -7.19 15.20
CA ARG A 117 3.24 -8.18 15.32
C ARG A 117 1.87 -7.54 15.15
N PHE A 118 1.67 -6.37 15.75
CA PHE A 118 0.46 -5.57 15.58
C PHE A 118 0.28 -5.12 14.12
N ALA A 119 1.37 -4.69 13.46
CA ALA A 119 1.39 -4.24 12.07
C ALA A 119 0.78 -5.27 11.09
N PHE A 120 1.00 -6.57 11.34
CA PHE A 120 0.44 -7.63 10.51
C PHE A 120 -1.10 -7.67 10.55
N TYR A 121 -1.69 -7.51 11.73
CA TYR A 121 -3.11 -7.80 11.94
C TYR A 121 -4.02 -6.57 12.01
N TYR A 122 -3.50 -5.37 12.28
CA TYR A 122 -4.38 -4.19 12.43
C TYR A 122 -5.26 -3.89 11.19
N PRO A 123 -4.85 -4.13 9.93
CA PRO A 123 -5.73 -3.90 8.79
C PRO A 123 -6.94 -4.84 8.81
N GLY A 124 -6.70 -6.13 9.07
CA GLY A 124 -7.76 -7.14 9.23
C GLY A 124 -8.64 -6.90 10.45
N VAL A 125 -8.03 -6.60 11.60
CA VAL A 125 -8.76 -6.29 12.84
C VAL A 125 -9.65 -5.07 12.63
N SER A 126 -9.13 -3.97 12.08
CA SER A 126 -9.92 -2.76 11.86
C SER A 126 -11.04 -2.94 10.83
N ALA A 127 -10.83 -3.75 9.80
CA ALA A 127 -11.81 -3.96 8.74
C ALA A 127 -12.86 -5.04 9.02
N ILE A 128 -12.51 -6.06 9.80
CA ILE A 128 -13.35 -7.25 10.02
C ILE A 128 -13.84 -7.31 11.46
N LEU A 129 -12.92 -7.27 12.43
CA LEU A 129 -13.26 -7.54 13.84
C LEU A 129 -13.82 -6.31 14.55
N LEU A 130 -13.27 -5.13 14.30
CA LEU A 130 -13.67 -3.89 14.96
C LEU A 130 -15.18 -3.58 14.84
N PRO A 131 -15.82 -3.62 13.65
CA PRO A 131 -17.26 -3.35 13.57
C PRO A 131 -18.09 -4.40 14.32
N ILE A 132 -17.64 -5.66 14.35
CA ILE A 132 -18.30 -6.76 15.07
C ILE A 132 -18.18 -6.53 16.58
N LEU A 133 -16.97 -6.25 17.08
CA LEU A 133 -16.70 -6.01 18.50
C LEU A 133 -17.47 -4.80 19.02
N LEU A 134 -17.50 -3.70 18.26
CA LEU A 134 -18.29 -2.52 18.61
C LEU A 134 -19.80 -2.82 18.57
N GLY A 135 -20.26 -3.57 17.56
CA GLY A 135 -21.66 -4.00 17.48
C GLY A 135 -22.08 -4.82 18.71
N ILE A 136 -21.27 -5.79 19.13
CA ILE A 136 -21.52 -6.61 20.32
C ILE A 136 -21.50 -5.75 21.59
N LEU A 137 -20.47 -4.91 21.76
CA LEU A 137 -20.31 -4.05 22.93
C LEU A 137 -21.48 -3.09 23.12
N LEU A 138 -22.00 -2.54 22.02
CA LEU A 138 -23.07 -1.54 22.03
C LEU A 138 -24.47 -2.16 21.98
N CYS A 139 -24.61 -3.45 21.65
CA CYS A 139 -25.89 -4.11 21.46
C CYS A 139 -26.78 -4.02 22.70
N LEU A 140 -26.29 -4.43 23.86
CA LEU A 140 -27.06 -4.44 25.11
C LEU A 140 -27.48 -3.06 25.60
N PRO A 141 -26.57 -2.06 25.74
CA PRO A 141 -26.96 -0.74 26.23
C PRO A 141 -27.93 -0.02 25.26
N LEU A 142 -27.73 -0.17 23.95
CA LEU A 142 -28.63 0.45 22.97
C LEU A 142 -29.97 -0.27 22.88
N ALA A 143 -30.00 -1.61 23.03
CA ALA A 143 -31.26 -2.37 23.10
C ALA A 143 -32.07 -2.01 24.35
N ALA A 144 -31.42 -1.78 25.49
CA ALA A 144 -32.08 -1.34 26.71
C ALA A 144 -32.67 0.07 26.58
N TRP A 145 -31.99 0.97 25.86
CA TRP A 145 -32.41 2.38 25.75
C TRP A 145 -33.42 2.64 24.63
N LEU A 146 -33.26 2.01 23.46
CA LEU A 146 -34.06 2.26 22.26
C LEU A 146 -35.05 1.13 21.94
N GLY A 147 -35.03 0.05 22.73
CA GLY A 147 -35.71 -1.21 22.43
C GLY A 147 -34.90 -2.09 21.47
N TRP A 148 -35.18 -3.39 21.46
CA TRP A 148 -34.30 -4.39 20.82
C TRP A 148 -34.04 -4.13 19.32
N ARG A 149 -35.08 -3.76 18.55
CA ARG A 149 -34.96 -3.52 17.09
C ARG A 149 -34.06 -2.32 16.79
N TRP A 150 -34.36 -1.18 17.42
CA TRP A 150 -33.64 0.07 17.19
C TRP A 150 -32.26 0.07 17.85
N GLY A 151 -32.13 -0.61 18.98
CA GLY A 151 -30.84 -0.80 19.64
C GLY A 151 -29.87 -1.64 18.83
N LEU A 152 -30.32 -2.77 18.26
CA LEU A 152 -29.51 -3.58 17.33
C LEU A 152 -29.11 -2.79 16.10
N LEU A 153 -30.05 -2.08 15.48
CA LEU A 153 -29.77 -1.25 14.31
C LEU A 153 -28.75 -0.15 14.63
N ALA A 154 -28.94 0.57 15.74
CA ALA A 154 -28.03 1.61 16.18
C ALA A 154 -26.64 1.06 16.49
N ALA A 155 -26.53 -0.10 17.16
CA ALA A 155 -25.25 -0.74 17.45
C ALA A 155 -24.51 -1.12 16.15
N ALA A 156 -25.21 -1.70 15.18
CA ALA A 156 -24.64 -2.06 13.88
C ALA A 156 -24.16 -0.82 13.11
N VAL A 157 -24.98 0.23 13.05
CA VAL A 157 -24.63 1.48 12.36
C VAL A 157 -23.43 2.16 13.01
N ILE A 158 -23.42 2.32 14.33
CA ILE A 158 -22.30 2.93 15.05
C ILE A 158 -21.02 2.11 14.86
N GLY A 159 -21.11 0.78 14.99
CA GLY A 159 -19.98 -0.11 14.77
C GLY A 159 -19.36 0.05 13.38
N VAL A 160 -20.20 0.08 12.33
CA VAL A 160 -19.74 0.29 10.95
C VAL A 160 -19.17 1.69 10.75
N VAL A 161 -19.81 2.75 11.24
CA VAL A 161 -19.34 4.13 11.07
C VAL A 161 -17.97 4.34 11.73
N VAL A 162 -17.82 3.89 12.97
CA VAL A 162 -16.55 4.00 13.70
C VAL A 162 -15.48 3.15 13.03
N ALA A 163 -15.79 1.92 12.63
CA ALA A 163 -14.84 1.08 11.90
C ALA A 163 -14.40 1.73 10.58
N MET A 164 -15.34 2.26 9.79
CA MET A 164 -15.03 2.96 8.54
C MET A 164 -14.14 4.18 8.74
N PHE A 165 -14.35 4.94 9.81
CA PHE A 165 -13.47 6.04 10.17
C PHE A 165 -12.04 5.55 10.46
N VAL A 166 -11.90 4.50 11.28
CA VAL A 166 -10.59 3.91 11.61
C VAL A 166 -9.92 3.34 10.36
N ILE A 167 -10.62 2.53 9.57
CA ILE A 167 -10.11 1.93 8.33
C ILE A 167 -9.61 3.00 7.37
N LYS A 168 -10.35 4.11 7.20
CA LYS A 168 -9.91 5.22 6.36
C LYS A 168 -8.65 5.89 6.91
N LYS A 169 -8.57 6.11 8.23
CA LYS A 169 -7.42 6.74 8.86
C LYS A 169 -6.14 5.90 8.72
N VAL A 170 -6.25 4.59 8.87
CA VAL A 170 -5.10 3.66 8.79
C VAL A 170 -4.84 3.11 7.38
N GLN A 171 -5.57 3.60 6.36
CA GLN A 171 -5.52 3.09 4.98
C GLN A 171 -5.78 1.57 4.91
N GLY A 172 -6.65 1.04 5.78
CA GLY A 172 -6.86 -0.39 5.96
C GLY A 172 -7.24 -1.11 4.67
N PHE A 173 -8.16 -0.56 3.87
CA PHE A 173 -8.53 -1.17 2.59
C PHE A 173 -7.37 -1.23 1.58
N TRP A 174 -6.43 -0.30 1.65
CA TRP A 174 -5.24 -0.34 0.82
C TRP A 174 -4.33 -1.50 1.27
N LEU A 175 -4.10 -1.62 2.57
CA LEU A 175 -3.27 -2.65 3.18
C LEU A 175 -3.83 -4.06 3.02
N LEU A 176 -5.15 -4.21 3.10
CA LEU A 176 -5.80 -5.49 2.82
C LEU A 176 -5.49 -6.03 1.42
N ARG A 177 -5.36 -5.14 0.43
CA ARG A 177 -5.03 -5.56 -0.94
C ARG A 177 -3.60 -6.05 -1.07
N PHE A 178 -2.67 -5.47 -0.31
CA PHE A 178 -1.32 -6.01 -0.21
C PHE A 178 -1.31 -7.41 0.41
N ILE A 179 -2.08 -7.64 1.46
CA ILE A 179 -2.14 -8.96 2.12
C ILE A 179 -2.72 -10.01 1.16
N ILE A 180 -3.79 -9.67 0.43
CA ILE A 180 -4.37 -10.55 -0.60
C ILE A 180 -3.35 -10.85 -1.71
N PHE A 181 -2.60 -9.84 -2.16
CA PHE A 181 -1.58 -10.04 -3.18
C PHE A 181 -0.45 -10.96 -2.69
N ASN A 182 0.03 -10.77 -1.46
CA ASN A 182 1.05 -11.63 -0.88
C ASN A 182 0.56 -13.08 -0.68
N ASP A 183 -0.69 -13.28 -0.29
CA ASP A 183 -1.29 -14.62 -0.21
C ASP A 183 -1.36 -15.29 -1.59
N THR A 184 -1.73 -14.53 -2.63
CA THR A 184 -1.74 -15.01 -4.02
C THR A 184 -0.34 -15.40 -4.46
N LEU A 185 0.68 -14.58 -4.14
CA LEU A 185 2.08 -14.86 -4.45
C LEU A 185 2.64 -16.09 -3.70
N ALA A 186 2.13 -16.37 -2.50
CA ALA A 186 2.55 -17.52 -1.71
C ALA A 186 1.93 -18.85 -2.20
N GLY A 187 0.73 -18.80 -2.77
CA GLY A 187 -0.01 -19.97 -3.24
C GLY A 187 0.18 -20.30 -4.72
N ASP A 188 0.32 -19.27 -5.57
CA ASP A 188 0.39 -19.37 -7.03
C ASP A 188 1.65 -18.73 -7.60
N ARG A 189 2.03 -19.11 -8.83
CA ARG A 189 2.99 -18.32 -9.63
C ARG A 189 2.33 -16.98 -9.99
N LEU A 190 3.13 -15.91 -10.04
CA LEU A 190 2.65 -14.57 -10.41
C LEU A 190 1.77 -14.64 -11.68
N PRO A 191 0.70 -13.81 -11.77
CA PRO A 191 -0.07 -13.70 -13.00
C PRO A 191 0.83 -13.45 -14.21
N SER A 192 0.52 -14.08 -15.34
CA SER A 192 1.41 -14.12 -16.50
C SER A 192 1.74 -12.74 -17.08
N ASP A 193 0.84 -11.77 -16.92
CA ASP A 193 1.05 -10.37 -17.33
C ASP A 193 2.02 -9.64 -16.39
N VAL A 194 2.08 -10.00 -15.10
CA VAL A 194 3.11 -9.52 -14.17
C VAL A 194 4.47 -10.09 -14.57
N ASP A 195 4.57 -11.40 -14.81
CA ASP A 195 5.80 -12.05 -15.29
C ASP A 195 6.30 -11.43 -16.61
N ALA A 196 5.40 -11.21 -17.57
CA ALA A 196 5.73 -10.57 -18.84
C ALA A 196 6.24 -9.13 -18.66
N ARG A 197 5.60 -8.34 -17.78
CA ARG A 197 6.03 -6.96 -17.51
C ARG A 197 7.39 -6.92 -16.80
N MET A 198 7.68 -7.87 -15.92
CA MET A 198 9.00 -7.98 -15.29
C MET A 198 10.10 -8.33 -16.30
N ALA A 199 9.81 -9.24 -17.24
CA ALA A 199 10.76 -9.56 -18.32
C ALA A 199 11.04 -8.33 -19.20
N GLU A 200 10.00 -7.58 -19.58
CA GLU A 200 10.15 -6.33 -20.34
C GLU A 200 11.02 -5.29 -19.62
N PHE A 201 10.92 -5.21 -18.28
CA PHE A 201 11.78 -4.33 -17.50
C PHE A 201 13.21 -4.84 -17.39
N ALA A 202 13.43 -6.15 -17.31
CA ALA A 202 14.76 -6.74 -17.27
C ALA A 202 15.54 -6.42 -18.56
N ASP A 203 14.87 -6.40 -19.72
CA ASP A 203 15.49 -6.03 -21.00
C ASP A 203 15.87 -4.54 -21.10
N GLN A 204 15.32 -3.68 -20.23
CA GLN A 204 15.59 -2.23 -20.20
C GLN A 204 16.75 -1.81 -19.29
N ILE A 205 17.22 -2.71 -18.41
CA ILE A 205 18.23 -2.44 -17.37
C ILE A 205 19.57 -3.03 -17.78
#